data_AF-A0A1G1DAJ0-F1
#
_entry.id   AF-A0A1G1DAJ0-F1
#
_cell.length_a   1.000
_cell.length_b   1.000
_cell.length_c   1.000
_cell.angle_alpha   90.00
_cell.angle_beta   90.00
_cell.angle_gamma   90.00
#
_symmetry.space_group_name_H-M   'P 1'
#
loop_
_entity.id
_entity.type
_entity.pdbx_description
1 polymer ?
#
loop_
_entity_poly.entity_id
_entity_poly.type
_entity_poly.pdbx_seq_one_letter_code
_entity_poly.pdbx_strand_id
1 'polypeptide(L)'
;MSEQIKPFLEQRDNLTKQEFPVGNKEIKWKFAKYNPEKGEFSISVTIMDIRVETNVPIPKVKAREYYQNPDLLVASAVININSNGSRNPLKFTLQGPEGDSYARNVYSGNLVNNRIVMVNNGTVVDTDTDLMWQQGENNKMNWDSAIAYCKNLSLAGYNDWRLPNIEELKSLIDVKKNPKINKTHFPNAYSSYYWSSTADTGNSSNAWYVNFVNGNVDYYGKSWYYYVRCVRDGQ
;
A
#
# COMPACT_ATOMS: atom_id res chain seq x y z
N MET A 1 -29.12 -27.52 -7.94
CA MET A 1 -27.66 -27.26 -7.92
C MET A 1 -27.03 -28.37 -8.73
N SER A 2 -26.38 -28.06 -9.86
CA SER A 2 -25.92 -29.09 -10.81
C SER A 2 -24.78 -29.93 -10.21
N GLU A 3 -24.70 -31.21 -10.60
CA GLU A 3 -23.66 -32.15 -10.12
C GLU A 3 -22.22 -31.68 -10.39
N GLN A 4 -22.04 -30.71 -11.29
CA GLN A 4 -20.75 -30.09 -11.60
C GLN A 4 -20.27 -29.05 -10.57
N ILE A 5 -21.17 -28.49 -9.74
CA ILE A 5 -20.84 -27.43 -8.77
C ILE A 5 -20.32 -28.01 -7.44
N LYS A 6 -20.71 -29.25 -7.09
CA LYS A 6 -20.39 -29.88 -5.81
C LYS A 6 -18.86 -30.08 -5.59
N PRO A 7 -18.08 -30.57 -6.58
CA PRO A 7 -16.63 -30.67 -6.45
C PRO A 7 -15.95 -29.31 -6.29
N PHE A 8 -16.50 -28.25 -6.91
CA PHE A 8 -16.00 -26.88 -6.80
C PHE A 8 -16.24 -26.31 -5.39
N LEU A 9 -17.39 -26.57 -4.78
CA LEU A 9 -17.69 -26.17 -3.40
C LEU A 9 -16.83 -26.93 -2.38
N GLU A 10 -16.55 -28.20 -2.61
CA GLU A 10 -15.62 -28.99 -1.78
C GLU A 10 -14.17 -28.50 -1.95
N GLN A 11 -13.77 -28.13 -3.18
CA GLN A 11 -12.47 -27.50 -3.44
C GLN A 11 -12.37 -26.10 -2.82
N ARG A 12 -13.47 -25.32 -2.80
CA ARG A 12 -13.59 -24.04 -2.08
C ARG A 12 -13.41 -24.24 -0.57
N ASP A 13 -14.10 -25.20 0.03
CA ASP A 13 -13.97 -25.49 1.46
C ASP A 13 -12.55 -25.96 1.82
N ASN A 14 -11.86 -26.63 0.89
CA ASN A 14 -10.45 -26.98 1.04
C ASN A 14 -9.50 -25.78 0.82
N LEU A 15 -9.77 -24.89 -0.13
CA LEU A 15 -8.93 -23.70 -0.43
C LEU A 15 -9.10 -22.58 0.60
N THR A 16 -10.32 -22.39 1.12
CA THR A 16 -10.61 -21.47 2.23
C THR A 16 -10.06 -21.98 3.57
N LYS A 17 -9.76 -23.28 3.68
CA LYS A 17 -9.05 -23.90 4.82
C LYS A 17 -7.56 -24.16 4.57
N GLN A 18 -7.06 -23.95 3.34
CA GLN A 18 -5.63 -24.07 3.05
C GLN A 18 -4.95 -22.74 3.40
N GLU A 19 -4.35 -22.74 4.59
CA GLU A 19 -3.32 -21.78 4.98
C GLU A 19 -2.14 -21.90 4.00
N PHE A 20 -2.08 -21.01 3.00
CA PHE A 20 -0.91 -20.93 2.14
C PHE A 20 0.19 -20.12 2.83
N PRO A 21 1.44 -20.60 2.83
CA PRO A 21 2.52 -19.98 3.59
C PRO A 21 2.97 -18.68 2.92
N VAL A 22 2.34 -17.58 3.32
CA VAL A 22 3.02 -16.29 3.44
C VAL A 22 3.27 -16.07 4.93
N GLY A 23 3.98 -17.01 5.56
CA GLY A 23 4.32 -17.00 6.99
C GLY A 23 3.17 -16.61 7.92
N ASN A 24 2.35 -17.56 8.35
CA ASN A 24 1.46 -17.48 9.54
C ASN A 24 0.62 -16.20 9.70
N LYS A 25 -0.10 -15.71 8.67
CA LYS A 25 -0.96 -14.52 8.80
C LYS A 25 -2.34 -14.70 8.16
N GLU A 26 -3.36 -14.19 8.85
CA GLU A 26 -4.78 -14.28 8.48
C GLU A 26 -5.09 -13.46 7.21
N ILE A 27 -5.81 -14.05 6.24
CA ILE A 27 -6.23 -13.39 5.00
C ILE A 27 -7.76 -13.42 4.93
N LYS A 28 -8.40 -12.24 4.79
CA LYS A 28 -9.86 -12.10 4.67
C LYS A 28 -10.25 -11.53 3.31
N TRP A 29 -11.29 -12.08 2.70
CA TRP A 29 -11.81 -11.64 1.40
C TRP A 29 -13.21 -11.04 1.54
N LYS A 30 -13.48 -9.97 0.79
CA LYS A 30 -14.83 -9.42 0.63
C LYS A 30 -15.05 -9.00 -0.80
N PHE A 31 -16.14 -9.48 -1.37
CA PHE A 31 -16.59 -9.13 -2.72
C PHE A 31 -17.69 -8.09 -2.62
N ALA A 32 -17.55 -7.00 -3.37
CA ALA A 32 -18.59 -5.99 -3.51
C ALA A 32 -19.60 -6.39 -4.60
N LYS A 33 -20.71 -5.64 -4.66
CA LYS A 33 -21.69 -5.78 -5.73
C LYS A 33 -21.08 -5.40 -7.08
N TYR A 34 -21.45 -6.13 -8.13
CA TYR A 34 -21.09 -5.80 -9.51
C TYR A 34 -21.53 -4.38 -9.87
N ASN A 35 -20.64 -3.60 -10.45
CA ASN A 35 -20.97 -2.31 -11.05
C ASN A 35 -21.26 -2.52 -12.56
N PRO A 36 -22.53 -2.49 -13.00
CA PRO A 36 -22.89 -2.73 -14.40
C PRO A 36 -22.50 -1.60 -15.36
N GLU A 37 -22.31 -0.38 -14.84
CA GLU A 37 -21.85 0.77 -15.62
C GLU A 37 -20.36 0.61 -15.97
N LYS A 38 -19.54 0.17 -15.01
CA LYS A 38 -18.09 0.00 -15.17
C LYS A 38 -17.69 -1.39 -15.66
N GLY A 39 -18.56 -2.39 -15.54
CA GLY A 39 -18.25 -3.76 -15.92
C GLY A 39 -17.31 -4.48 -14.95
N GLU A 40 -17.34 -4.11 -13.66
CA GLU A 40 -16.32 -4.49 -12.68
C GLU A 40 -16.94 -4.98 -11.36
N PHE A 41 -16.27 -5.94 -10.70
CA PHE A 41 -16.49 -6.24 -9.28
C PHE A 41 -15.39 -5.60 -8.44
N SER A 42 -15.75 -4.90 -7.37
CA SER A 42 -14.75 -4.53 -6.37
C SER A 42 -14.50 -5.71 -5.44
N ILE A 43 -13.24 -5.94 -5.12
CA ILE A 43 -12.78 -7.00 -4.24
C ILE A 43 -11.84 -6.34 -3.26
N SER A 44 -12.04 -6.61 -1.98
CA SER A 44 -11.07 -6.26 -0.97
C SER A 44 -10.46 -7.51 -0.37
N VAL A 45 -9.14 -7.59 -0.35
CA VAL A 45 -8.42 -8.51 0.52
C VAL A 45 -7.92 -7.73 1.72
N THR A 46 -7.97 -8.35 2.88
CA THR A 46 -7.29 -7.85 4.07
C THR A 46 -6.17 -8.83 4.38
N ILE A 47 -4.94 -8.35 4.43
CA ILE A 47 -3.76 -9.14 4.79
C ILE A 47 -3.26 -8.54 6.11
N MET A 48 -3.43 -9.26 7.22
CA MET A 48 -3.42 -8.66 8.58
C MET A 48 -4.57 -7.65 8.71
N ASP A 49 -4.28 -6.39 9.03
CA ASP A 49 -5.25 -5.30 9.11
C ASP A 49 -5.32 -4.50 7.79
N ILE A 50 -4.30 -4.65 6.92
CA ILE A 50 -4.20 -3.87 5.71
C ILE A 50 -5.21 -4.32 4.66
N ARG A 51 -6.18 -3.45 4.42
CA ARG A 51 -7.21 -3.63 3.40
C ARG A 51 -6.74 -3.11 2.04
N VAL A 52 -6.56 -4.04 1.11
CA VAL A 52 -6.32 -3.77 -0.31
C VAL A 52 -7.64 -3.92 -1.06
N GLU A 53 -8.14 -2.83 -1.63
CA GLU A 53 -9.28 -2.84 -2.55
C GLU A 53 -8.83 -2.76 -4.01
N THR A 54 -9.49 -3.52 -4.87
CA THR A 54 -9.22 -3.55 -6.31
C THR A 54 -10.48 -3.89 -7.09
N ASN A 55 -10.56 -3.44 -8.34
CA ASN A 55 -11.66 -3.80 -9.23
C ASN A 55 -11.20 -4.87 -10.22
N VAL A 56 -11.84 -6.03 -10.23
CA VAL A 56 -11.58 -7.07 -11.24
C VAL A 56 -12.62 -6.93 -12.35
N PRO A 57 -12.19 -6.73 -13.62
CA PRO A 57 -13.10 -6.65 -14.74
C PRO A 57 -13.70 -8.03 -15.00
N ILE A 58 -15.04 -8.11 -15.00
CA ILE A 58 -15.77 -9.34 -15.32
C ILE A 58 -16.72 -9.04 -16.48
N PRO A 59 -16.68 -9.83 -17.57
CA PRO A 59 -17.58 -9.67 -18.70
C PRO A 59 -19.04 -9.61 -18.27
N LYS A 60 -19.81 -8.66 -18.84
CA LYS A 60 -21.23 -8.45 -18.52
C LYS A 60 -22.09 -9.72 -18.58
N VAL A 61 -21.75 -10.64 -19.49
CA VAL A 61 -22.46 -11.91 -19.69
C VAL A 61 -22.37 -12.81 -18.45
N LYS A 62 -21.20 -12.87 -17.80
CA LYS A 62 -20.96 -13.69 -16.59
C LYS A 62 -21.26 -12.94 -15.29
N ALA A 63 -21.28 -11.60 -15.35
CA ALA A 63 -21.45 -10.79 -14.17
C ALA A 63 -22.81 -10.96 -13.46
N ARG A 64 -23.90 -11.18 -14.22
CA ARG A 64 -25.22 -11.42 -13.62
C ARG A 64 -25.26 -12.75 -12.85
N GLU A 65 -24.63 -13.78 -13.41
CA GLU A 65 -24.52 -15.10 -12.81
C GLU A 65 -23.75 -15.04 -11.48
N TYR A 66 -22.58 -14.41 -11.48
CA TYR A 66 -21.75 -14.26 -10.28
C TYR A 66 -22.32 -13.26 -9.27
N TYR A 67 -23.08 -12.25 -9.71
CA TYR A 67 -23.79 -11.37 -8.79
C TYR A 67 -24.86 -12.14 -7.99
N GLN A 68 -25.57 -13.04 -8.64
CA GLN A 68 -26.59 -13.87 -8.01
C GLN A 68 -25.99 -15.01 -7.19
N ASN A 69 -24.78 -15.46 -7.54
CA ASN A 69 -24.10 -16.59 -6.92
C ASN A 69 -22.62 -16.27 -6.65
N PRO A 70 -22.31 -15.35 -5.72
CA PRO A 70 -20.93 -14.93 -5.46
C PRO A 70 -20.03 -16.09 -4.99
N ASP A 71 -20.62 -17.12 -4.39
CA ASP A 71 -19.91 -18.34 -3.96
C ASP A 71 -19.31 -19.17 -5.10
N LEU A 72 -19.67 -18.89 -6.36
CA LEU A 72 -19.07 -19.50 -7.54
C LEU A 72 -17.69 -18.92 -7.87
N LEU A 73 -17.28 -17.84 -7.21
CA LEU A 73 -15.97 -17.22 -7.44
C LEU A 73 -15.01 -17.60 -6.31
N VAL A 74 -13.89 -18.22 -6.68
CA VAL A 74 -12.76 -18.46 -5.77
C VAL A 74 -11.70 -17.40 -6.01
N ALA A 75 -11.40 -16.60 -4.98
CA ALA A 75 -10.33 -15.62 -5.04
C ALA A 75 -8.99 -16.21 -4.60
N SER A 76 -7.93 -15.77 -5.27
CA SER A 76 -6.55 -15.99 -4.85
C SER A 76 -5.71 -14.72 -5.02
N ALA A 77 -4.72 -14.56 -4.14
CA ALA A 77 -3.74 -13.49 -4.16
C ALA A 77 -2.35 -14.14 -4.21
N VAL A 78 -1.61 -13.91 -5.27
CA VAL A 78 -0.26 -14.48 -5.45
C VAL A 78 0.75 -13.36 -5.61
N ILE A 79 1.82 -13.42 -4.81
CA ILE A 79 2.99 -12.56 -4.98
C ILE A 79 4.14 -13.43 -5.47
N ASN A 80 4.57 -13.21 -6.70
CA ASN A 80 5.74 -13.92 -7.23
C ASN A 80 7.02 -13.20 -6.81
N ILE A 81 7.95 -13.92 -6.21
CA ILE A 81 9.25 -13.42 -5.81
C ILE A 81 10.27 -13.89 -6.84
N ASN A 82 10.95 -12.95 -7.49
CA ASN A 82 12.04 -13.24 -8.42
C ASN A 82 13.29 -13.69 -7.63
N SER A 83 14.19 -14.42 -8.28
CA SER A 83 15.44 -14.92 -7.66
C SER A 83 16.35 -13.84 -7.07
N ASN A 84 16.20 -12.60 -7.54
CA ASN A 84 16.91 -11.42 -7.04
C ASN A 84 16.20 -10.71 -5.85
N GLY A 85 15.12 -11.29 -5.31
CA GLY A 85 14.33 -10.73 -4.21
C GLY A 85 13.33 -9.64 -4.60
N SER A 86 13.32 -9.17 -5.85
CA SER A 86 12.27 -8.29 -6.35
C SER A 86 10.95 -9.06 -6.44
N ARG A 87 9.83 -8.43 -6.10
CA ARG A 87 8.52 -9.09 -6.22
C ARG A 87 7.73 -8.50 -7.37
N ASN A 88 7.10 -9.39 -8.13
CA ASN A 88 6.12 -8.98 -9.12
C ASN A 88 4.89 -8.41 -8.40
N PRO A 89 4.07 -7.59 -9.09
CA PRO A 89 2.84 -7.08 -8.52
C PRO A 89 2.00 -8.18 -7.89
N LEU A 90 1.35 -7.89 -6.76
CA LEU A 90 0.41 -8.82 -6.14
C LEU A 90 -0.72 -9.07 -7.16
N LYS A 91 -0.78 -10.31 -7.64
CA LYS A 91 -1.74 -10.73 -8.66
C LYS A 91 -2.96 -11.29 -7.97
N PHE A 92 -4.07 -10.58 -8.10
CA PHE A 92 -5.39 -11.05 -7.74
C PHE A 92 -5.95 -11.87 -8.89
N THR A 93 -6.51 -13.02 -8.59
CA THR A 93 -7.19 -13.87 -9.58
C THR A 93 -8.53 -14.34 -9.02
N LEU A 94 -9.58 -14.23 -9.82
CA LEU A 94 -10.87 -14.85 -9.60
C LEU A 94 -11.06 -16.01 -10.55
N GLN A 95 -11.34 -17.18 -9.98
CA GLN A 95 -11.62 -18.39 -10.74
C GLN A 95 -13.09 -18.75 -10.60
N GLY A 96 -13.75 -18.96 -11.74
CA GLY A 96 -15.10 -19.50 -11.83
C GLY A 96 -15.09 -21.01 -12.12
N PRO A 97 -16.25 -21.68 -12.04
CA PRO A 97 -16.37 -23.13 -12.14
C PRO A 97 -16.08 -23.71 -13.53
N GLU A 98 -16.13 -22.90 -14.59
CA GLU A 98 -15.93 -23.34 -15.99
C GLU A 98 -14.52 -22.99 -16.54
N GLY A 99 -13.54 -22.78 -15.65
CA GLY A 99 -12.20 -22.34 -16.05
C GLY A 99 -12.11 -20.84 -16.36
N ASP A 100 -13.19 -20.09 -16.13
CA ASP A 100 -13.20 -18.63 -16.13
C ASP A 100 -12.12 -18.11 -15.17
N SER A 101 -11.24 -17.22 -15.66
CA SER A 101 -10.16 -16.64 -14.86
C SER A 101 -10.02 -15.16 -15.13
N TYR A 102 -10.21 -14.34 -14.10
CA TYR A 102 -10.13 -12.89 -14.18
C TYR A 102 -9.03 -12.41 -13.24
N ALA A 103 -8.03 -11.71 -13.76
CA ALA A 103 -6.89 -11.31 -12.95
C ALA A 103 -6.64 -9.80 -13.00
N ARG A 104 -6.16 -9.27 -11.88
CA ARG A 104 -5.63 -7.90 -11.79
C ARG A 104 -4.35 -7.88 -10.98
N ASN A 105 -3.36 -7.20 -11.51
CA ASN A 105 -2.15 -6.87 -10.77
C ASN A 105 -2.42 -5.62 -9.93
N VAL A 106 -2.17 -5.69 -8.64
CA VAL A 106 -2.41 -4.60 -7.69
C VAL A 106 -1.21 -4.55 -6.76
N TYR A 107 -0.66 -3.37 -6.51
CA TYR A 107 0.57 -3.16 -5.74
C TYR A 107 1.81 -3.88 -6.29
N SER A 108 2.85 -3.15 -6.68
CA SER A 108 4.20 -3.71 -6.75
C SER A 108 4.84 -3.60 -5.37
N GLY A 109 5.66 -4.58 -4.99
CA GLY A 109 6.36 -4.52 -3.70
C GLY A 109 7.77 -5.07 -3.78
N ASN A 110 8.63 -4.63 -2.88
CA ASN A 110 9.95 -5.24 -2.69
C ASN A 110 10.08 -5.66 -1.22
N LEU A 111 10.69 -6.82 -0.98
CA LEU A 111 11.17 -7.15 0.36
C LEU A 111 12.50 -6.45 0.58
N VAL A 112 12.58 -5.67 1.65
CA VAL A 112 13.87 -5.25 2.22
C VAL A 112 13.83 -5.62 3.69
N ASN A 113 14.70 -6.53 4.13
CA ASN A 113 14.77 -7.01 5.52
C ASN A 113 13.41 -7.51 6.08
N ASN A 114 12.68 -8.34 5.32
CA ASN A 114 11.38 -8.90 5.71
C ASN A 114 10.18 -7.92 5.78
N ARG A 115 10.37 -6.68 5.33
CA ARG A 115 9.31 -5.65 5.30
C ARG A 115 8.52 -5.72 4.00
N ILE A 116 7.19 -5.75 4.08
CA ILE A 116 6.35 -5.59 2.89
C ILE A 116 6.20 -4.09 2.66
N VAL A 117 6.64 -3.64 1.49
CA VAL A 117 6.38 -2.28 1.05
C VAL A 117 5.45 -2.31 -0.15
N MET A 118 4.19 -1.94 0.06
CA MET A 118 3.16 -1.94 -0.99
C MET A 118 3.13 -0.59 -1.69
N VAL A 119 3.33 -0.59 -3.01
CA VAL A 119 3.31 0.63 -3.84
C VAL A 119 2.11 0.62 -4.79
N ASN A 120 1.19 1.57 -4.64
CA ASN A 120 0.06 1.77 -5.56
C ASN A 120 -0.50 3.19 -5.44
N ASN A 121 -1.11 3.72 -6.50
CA ASN A 121 -1.82 5.02 -6.49
C ASN A 121 -1.03 6.19 -5.84
N GLY A 122 0.30 6.19 -5.98
CA GLY A 122 1.17 7.22 -5.42
C GLY A 122 1.43 7.09 -3.92
N THR A 123 1.19 5.92 -3.30
CA THR A 123 1.48 5.65 -1.88
C THR A 123 2.43 4.47 -1.69
N VAL A 124 3.11 4.44 -0.54
CA VAL A 124 4.03 3.40 -0.08
C VAL A 124 3.60 2.97 1.32
N VAL A 125 3.11 1.75 1.50
CA VAL A 125 2.71 1.23 2.83
C VAL A 125 3.87 0.45 3.44
N ASP A 126 4.26 0.79 4.66
CA ASP A 126 5.20 0.05 5.49
C ASP A 126 4.42 -0.83 6.47
N THR A 127 4.45 -2.15 6.26
CA THR A 127 3.68 -3.10 7.07
C THR A 127 4.22 -3.35 8.47
N ASP A 128 5.45 -2.93 8.75
CA ASP A 128 6.04 -3.11 10.08
C ASP A 128 5.58 -2.00 11.04
N THR A 129 5.48 -0.78 10.51
CA THR A 129 5.08 0.40 11.28
C THR A 129 3.59 0.69 11.18
N ASP A 130 2.90 -0.03 10.28
CA ASP A 130 1.53 0.25 9.89
C ASP A 130 1.36 1.73 9.49
N LEU A 131 2.28 2.21 8.65
CA LEU A 131 2.27 3.59 8.14
C LEU A 131 2.13 3.57 6.62
N MET A 132 1.31 4.48 6.11
CA MET A 132 1.19 4.74 4.68
C MET A 132 1.80 6.08 4.33
N TRP A 133 2.74 6.07 3.41
CA TRP A 133 3.53 7.22 2.98
C TRP A 133 3.10 7.70 1.60
N GLN A 134 3.15 9.02 1.40
CA GLN A 134 3.12 9.60 0.07
C GLN A 134 4.38 9.16 -0.71
N GLN A 135 4.21 8.61 -1.91
CA GLN A 135 5.31 8.23 -2.79
C GLN A 135 5.88 9.41 -3.58
N GLY A 136 4.98 10.28 -4.04
CA GLY A 136 5.33 11.46 -4.83
C GLY A 136 6.16 12.47 -4.04
N GLU A 137 6.74 13.43 -4.77
CA GLU A 137 7.45 14.56 -4.20
C GLU A 137 6.68 15.87 -4.39
N ASN A 138 7.06 16.88 -3.63
CA ASN A 138 6.58 18.24 -3.81
C ASN A 138 7.74 19.25 -3.80
N ASN A 139 7.44 20.51 -4.06
CA ASN A 139 8.36 21.62 -3.89
C ASN A 139 8.71 21.81 -2.41
N LYS A 140 9.86 22.45 -2.17
CA LYS A 140 10.28 22.84 -0.83
C LYS A 140 9.32 23.87 -0.25
N MET A 141 9.08 23.80 1.05
CA MET A 141 8.24 24.73 1.76
C MET A 141 8.72 24.93 3.21
N ASN A 142 8.28 26.02 3.83
CA ASN A 142 8.52 26.26 5.24
C ASN A 142 7.71 25.29 6.11
N TRP A 143 8.03 25.21 7.40
CA TRP A 143 7.49 24.18 8.29
C TRP A 143 5.97 24.29 8.48
N ASP A 144 5.43 25.50 8.64
CA ASP A 144 3.98 25.71 8.78
C ASP A 144 3.24 25.32 7.49
N SER A 145 3.82 25.65 6.34
CA SER A 145 3.27 25.25 5.03
C SER A 145 3.34 23.73 4.83
N ALA A 146 4.38 23.07 5.35
CA ALA A 146 4.52 21.61 5.31
C ALA A 146 3.40 20.90 6.08
N ILE A 147 3.09 21.40 7.29
CA ILE A 147 1.98 20.90 8.09
C ILE A 147 0.66 21.10 7.35
N ALA A 148 0.42 22.33 6.87
CA ALA A 148 -0.80 22.66 6.16
C ALA A 148 -0.96 21.86 4.86
N TYR A 149 0.13 21.63 4.13
CA TYR A 149 0.13 20.83 2.92
C TYR A 149 -0.33 19.40 3.21
N CYS A 150 0.30 18.71 4.18
CA CYS A 150 -0.07 17.34 4.48
C CYS A 150 -1.50 17.22 5.00
N LYS A 151 -1.94 18.13 5.87
CA LYS A 151 -3.31 18.14 6.40
C LYS A 151 -4.38 18.29 5.32
N ASN A 152 -4.06 18.98 4.22
CA ASN A 152 -5.00 19.22 3.12
C ASN A 152 -4.78 18.26 1.93
N LEU A 153 -3.85 17.31 2.03
CA LEU A 153 -3.59 16.35 0.98
C LEU A 153 -4.75 15.36 0.86
N SER A 154 -5.28 15.21 -0.36
CA SER A 154 -6.17 14.11 -0.73
C SER A 154 -5.47 13.21 -1.73
N LEU A 155 -5.07 12.01 -1.31
CA LEU A 155 -4.28 11.08 -2.11
C LEU A 155 -4.76 9.65 -1.89
N ALA A 156 -4.86 8.89 -2.99
CA ALA A 156 -5.31 7.49 -3.01
C ALA A 156 -6.66 7.24 -2.32
N GLY A 157 -7.55 8.25 -2.28
CA GLY A 157 -8.86 8.19 -1.62
C GLY A 157 -8.86 8.56 -0.14
N TYR A 158 -7.71 8.96 0.42
CA TYR A 158 -7.54 9.32 1.83
C TYR A 158 -7.27 10.81 2.00
N ASN A 159 -7.75 11.39 3.11
CA ASN A 159 -7.67 12.82 3.44
C ASN A 159 -7.20 13.08 4.89
N ASP A 160 -6.73 12.05 5.59
CA ASP A 160 -6.21 12.02 6.95
C ASP A 160 -4.68 12.05 6.99
N TRP A 161 -4.07 12.64 5.96
CA TRP A 161 -2.62 12.78 5.84
C TRP A 161 -2.07 13.81 6.83
N ARG A 162 -0.87 13.57 7.33
CA ARG A 162 -0.15 14.43 8.27
C ARG A 162 1.34 14.48 7.95
N LEU A 163 2.00 15.51 8.48
CA LEU A 163 3.46 15.57 8.45
C LEU A 163 4.00 14.55 9.47
N PRO A 164 4.93 13.66 9.10
CA PRO A 164 5.46 12.62 9.98
C PRO A 164 6.20 13.26 11.15
N ASN A 165 6.15 12.63 12.32
CA ASN A 165 7.04 13.01 13.41
C ASN A 165 8.49 12.57 13.09
N ILE A 166 9.45 13.02 13.90
CA ILE A 166 10.86 12.76 13.60
C ILE A 166 11.22 11.27 13.64
N GLU A 167 10.63 10.48 14.54
CA GLU A 167 10.90 9.04 14.65
C GLU A 167 10.35 8.26 13.45
N GLU A 168 9.15 8.61 12.99
CA GLU A 168 8.58 8.06 11.75
C GLU A 168 9.45 8.43 10.55
N LEU A 169 9.86 9.69 10.41
CA LEU A 169 10.66 10.11 9.26
C LEU A 169 12.06 9.45 9.27
N LYS A 170 12.65 9.25 10.45
CA LYS A 170 13.90 8.50 10.64
C LYS A 170 13.78 7.05 10.19
N SER A 171 12.60 6.43 10.32
CA SER A 171 12.38 5.05 9.89
C SER A 171 12.61 4.82 8.39
N LEU A 172 12.53 5.88 7.57
CA LEU A 172 12.81 5.85 6.14
C LEU A 172 14.31 5.84 5.80
N ILE A 173 15.19 6.08 6.78
CA ILE A 173 16.63 6.08 6.59
C ILE A 173 17.11 4.66 6.29
N ASP A 174 17.69 4.46 5.11
CA ASP A 174 18.37 3.22 4.73
C ASP A 174 19.87 3.48 4.59
N VAL A 175 20.63 3.07 5.60
CA VAL A 175 22.09 3.26 5.67
C VAL A 175 22.84 2.58 4.52
N LYS A 176 22.26 1.55 3.90
CA LYS A 176 22.86 0.81 2.79
C LYS A 176 22.62 1.48 1.43
N LYS A 177 21.78 2.51 1.36
CA LYS A 177 21.45 3.22 0.11
C LYS A 177 22.26 4.51 -0.03
N ASN A 178 22.30 5.01 -1.26
CA ASN A 178 22.77 6.35 -1.58
C ASN A 178 21.85 6.96 -2.66
N PRO A 179 21.02 7.98 -2.36
CA PRO A 179 20.84 8.62 -1.06
C PRO A 179 20.32 7.65 0.02
N LYS A 180 20.33 8.08 1.29
CA LYS A 180 19.89 7.29 2.47
C LYS A 180 18.38 7.07 2.54
N ILE A 181 17.71 7.00 1.39
CA ILE A 181 16.31 6.64 1.23
C ILE A 181 16.19 5.62 0.10
N ASN A 182 15.32 4.64 0.26
CA ASN A 182 15.17 3.58 -0.72
C ASN A 182 14.41 4.07 -1.96
N LYS A 183 15.16 4.43 -3.02
CA LYS A 183 14.61 4.85 -4.31
C LYS A 183 13.80 3.78 -5.04
N THR A 184 13.87 2.51 -4.64
CA THR A 184 12.95 1.50 -5.18
C THR A 184 11.51 1.75 -4.69
N HIS A 185 11.35 2.26 -3.46
CA HIS A 185 10.04 2.60 -2.89
C HIS A 185 9.65 4.06 -3.18
N PHE A 186 10.63 4.96 -3.13
CA PHE A 186 10.47 6.39 -3.37
C PHE A 186 11.30 6.82 -4.59
N PRO A 187 10.89 6.46 -5.82
CA PRO A 187 11.70 6.64 -7.03
C PRO A 187 12.11 8.09 -7.29
N ASN A 188 11.25 9.03 -6.89
CA ASN A 188 11.48 10.44 -7.10
C ASN A 188 12.10 11.14 -5.89
N ALA A 189 12.42 10.41 -4.81
CA ALA A 189 12.98 11.01 -3.60
C ALA A 189 14.24 11.84 -3.88
N TYR A 190 14.17 13.11 -3.50
CA TYR A 190 15.32 14.00 -3.52
C TYR A 190 16.31 13.62 -2.42
N SER A 191 17.60 13.65 -2.77
CA SER A 191 18.72 13.55 -1.83
C SER A 191 18.89 14.87 -1.09
N SER A 192 18.03 15.15 -0.10
CA SER A 192 17.97 16.45 0.58
C SER A 192 17.31 16.38 1.96
N TYR A 193 17.01 17.53 2.54
CA TYR A 193 16.37 17.73 3.84
C TYR A 193 14.85 17.61 3.74
N TYR A 194 14.24 16.92 4.69
CA TYR A 194 12.79 16.74 4.80
C TYR A 194 12.31 17.12 6.19
N TRP A 195 11.27 17.96 6.25
CA TRP A 195 10.67 18.38 7.51
C TRP A 195 9.96 17.23 8.22
N SER A 196 10.08 17.19 9.55
CA SER A 196 9.18 16.46 10.44
C SER A 196 8.22 17.43 11.16
N SER A 197 7.15 16.93 11.74
CA SER A 197 6.23 17.69 12.61
C SER A 197 6.75 17.91 14.03
N THR A 198 7.93 17.40 14.37
CA THR A 198 8.52 17.54 15.70
C THR A 198 9.18 18.91 15.84
N ALA A 199 8.62 19.78 16.68
CA ALA A 199 9.27 21.03 17.07
C ALA A 199 10.44 20.78 18.03
N ASP A 200 11.46 21.65 18.00
CA ASP A 200 12.53 21.61 18.99
C ASP A 200 12.01 22.13 20.35
N THR A 201 12.29 21.37 21.42
CA THR A 201 11.90 21.72 22.79
C THR A 201 12.78 22.81 23.38
N GLY A 202 14.02 22.96 22.91
CA GLY A 202 14.94 24.02 23.34
C GLY A 202 14.62 25.38 22.70
N ASN A 203 14.12 25.37 21.46
CA ASN A 203 13.70 26.57 20.75
C ASN A 203 12.51 26.28 19.83
N SER A 204 11.33 26.78 20.21
CA SER A 204 10.08 26.60 19.44
C SER A 204 10.09 27.21 18.03
N SER A 205 11.05 28.08 17.70
CA SER A 205 11.27 28.59 16.35
C SER A 205 11.96 27.58 15.42
N ASN A 206 12.46 26.47 15.96
CA ASN A 206 13.09 25.39 15.21
C ASN A 206 12.17 24.15 15.12
N ALA A 207 12.42 23.33 14.10
CA ALA A 207 11.82 22.02 13.96
C ALA A 207 12.85 21.01 13.47
N TRP A 208 12.61 19.73 13.74
CA TRP A 208 13.48 18.63 13.35
C TRP A 208 13.27 18.25 11.87
N TYR A 209 14.34 17.82 11.22
CA TYR A 209 14.37 17.33 9.85
C TYR A 209 15.29 16.11 9.73
N VAL A 210 15.12 15.36 8.63
CA VAL A 210 16.05 14.30 8.21
C VAL A 210 16.76 14.73 6.93
N ASN A 211 18.07 14.57 6.88
CA ASN A 211 18.88 14.76 5.67
C ASN A 211 19.14 13.42 4.99
N PHE A 212 18.45 13.12 3.89
CA PHE A 212 18.67 11.87 3.14
C PHE A 212 19.96 11.85 2.32
N VAL A 213 20.76 12.93 2.27
CA VAL A 213 22.11 12.87 1.67
C VAL A 213 23.01 11.92 2.46
N ASN A 214 22.99 12.03 3.79
CA ASN A 214 23.91 11.32 4.68
C ASN A 214 23.22 10.62 5.86
N GLY A 215 21.92 10.79 6.04
CA GLY A 215 21.13 10.20 7.12
C GLY A 215 21.17 11.01 8.41
N ASN A 216 21.68 12.25 8.38
CA ASN A 216 21.71 13.11 9.56
C ASN A 216 20.31 13.50 10.02
N VAL A 217 20.15 13.65 11.34
CA VAL A 217 18.91 14.08 11.99
C VAL A 217 19.27 15.28 12.85
N ASP A 218 18.63 16.42 12.58
CA ASP A 218 18.95 17.68 13.24
C ASP A 218 17.74 18.61 13.19
N TYR A 219 17.86 19.82 13.73
CA TYR A 219 16.81 20.83 13.70
C TYR A 219 17.30 22.16 13.14
N TYR A 220 16.38 22.92 12.55
CA TYR A 220 16.67 24.25 12.06
C TYR A 220 15.43 25.15 12.05
N GLY A 221 15.63 26.43 11.73
CA GLY A 221 14.57 27.44 11.76
C GLY A 221 13.39 27.09 10.86
N LYS A 222 12.17 27.16 11.40
CA LYS A 222 10.91 26.83 10.71
C LYS A 222 10.65 27.64 9.45
N SER A 223 11.33 28.77 9.27
CA SER A 223 11.27 29.62 8.08
C SER A 223 12.03 29.07 6.86
N TRP A 224 12.87 28.06 7.04
CA TRP A 224 13.63 27.45 5.95
C TRP A 224 12.81 26.50 5.10
N TYR A 225 13.22 26.36 3.84
CA TYR A 225 12.48 25.61 2.83
C TYR A 225 13.09 24.23 2.64
N TYR A 226 12.41 23.19 3.13
CA TYR A 226 12.79 21.78 2.96
C TYR A 226 11.67 20.99 2.28
N TYR A 227 12.01 19.78 1.82
CA TYR A 227 11.04 18.88 1.20
C TYR A 227 10.09 18.30 2.25
N VAL A 228 9.00 17.71 1.76
CA VAL A 228 7.92 17.19 2.59
C VAL A 228 7.49 15.85 2.03
N ARG A 229 7.30 14.87 2.91
CA ARG A 229 6.63 13.62 2.59
C ARG A 229 5.57 13.39 3.65
N CYS A 230 4.32 13.31 3.23
CA CYS A 230 3.22 13.07 4.15
C CYS A 230 3.11 11.59 4.51
N VAL A 231 2.58 11.33 5.71
CA VAL A 231 2.28 10.01 6.25
C VAL A 231 0.85 9.99 6.76
N ARG A 232 0.25 8.81 6.83
CA ARG A 232 -0.98 8.52 7.56
C ARG A 232 -0.83 7.18 8.25
N ASP A 233 -1.68 6.94 9.23
CA ASP A 233 -1.74 5.64 9.90
C ASP A 233 -2.36 4.60 8.93
N GLY A 234 -1.80 3.40 8.93
CA GLY A 234 -2.37 2.23 8.29
C GLY A 234 -3.62 1.79 9.05
N GLN A 235 -4.59 1.24 8.32
CA GLN A 235 -5.79 0.62 8.88
C GLN A 235 -5.70 -0.88 8.64
#